data_AF-A0A0B8QJG0-F1
#
_entry.id   AF-A0A0B8QJG0-F1
#
_cell.length_a   1.000
_cell.length_b   1.000
_cell.length_c   1.000
_cell.angle_alpha   90.00
_cell.angle_beta   90.00
_cell.angle_gamma   90.00
#
_symmetry.space_group_name_H-M   'P 1'
#
loop_
_entity.id
_entity.type
_entity.pdbx_description
1 polymer ?
#
loop_
_entity_poly.entity_id
_entity_poly.type
_entity_poly.pdbx_seq_one_letter_code
_entity_poly.pdbx_strand_id
1 'polypeptide(L)'
;MLPVPGSYTELESSPQGVGDVLLAPIKGFHESVDVALFVIIIGGFLAVTMSTGAMDAGVAAVVDRFKGREQFLIPILMTLFAIGGTSFGMAEETVAFWALIMPVMSAAGYDRMVTAGVILLGSGVGVLASTVNPFATGIASRFAGLPIGEGVVLRLIIWATLLLIAIVYVMRYAKKTKADKSQSILAGIEFDDEFSKEPQTLELLQSASSP
;
A
#
# COMPACT_ATOMS: atom_id res chain seq x y z
N MET A 1 1.62 22.49 20.99
CA MET A 1 2.11 23.21 22.18
C MET A 1 2.68 22.17 23.13
N LEU A 2 3.87 22.39 23.68
CA LEU A 2 4.41 21.53 24.73
C LEU A 2 3.62 21.77 26.02
N PRO A 3 3.17 20.72 26.73
CA PRO A 3 2.49 20.89 28.01
C PRO A 3 3.46 21.50 29.02
N VAL A 4 3.05 22.61 29.66
CA VAL A 4 3.86 23.30 30.68
C VAL A 4 3.53 22.69 32.05
N PRO A 5 4.50 22.15 32.81
CA PRO A 5 4.23 21.61 34.14
C PRO A 5 3.58 22.65 35.05
N GLY A 6 2.45 22.29 35.67
CA GLY A 6 1.68 23.22 36.50
C GLY A 6 0.73 24.16 35.74
N SER A 7 0.69 24.13 34.41
CA SER A 7 -0.30 24.87 33.60
C SER A 7 -1.60 24.09 33.38
N TYR A 8 -1.81 23.03 34.16
CA TYR A 8 -3.06 22.30 34.13
C TYR A 8 -4.15 23.17 34.73
N THR A 9 -5.15 23.48 33.91
CA THR A 9 -6.37 24.15 34.34
C THR A 9 -7.52 23.21 34.03
N GLU A 10 -8.31 22.87 35.04
CA GLU A 10 -9.59 22.21 34.80
C GLU A 10 -10.49 23.17 34.03
N LEU A 11 -10.80 22.81 32.79
CA LEU A 11 -11.85 23.49 32.03
C LEU A 11 -13.20 23.06 32.57
N GLU A 12 -14.18 23.95 32.51
CA GLU A 12 -15.57 23.59 32.79
C GLU A 12 -15.99 22.43 31.87
N SER A 13 -16.70 21.47 32.46
CA SER A 13 -17.19 20.29 31.73
C SER A 13 -18.04 20.73 30.53
N SER A 14 -17.66 20.30 29.33
CA SER A 14 -18.42 20.52 28.09
C SER A 14 -18.95 19.16 27.57
N PRO A 15 -19.96 18.58 28.23
CA PRO A 15 -20.53 17.32 27.81
C PRO A 15 -21.23 17.50 26.46
N GLN A 16 -20.93 16.62 25.50
CA GLN A 16 -21.63 16.60 24.23
C GLN A 16 -23.06 16.12 24.47
N GLY A 17 -24.04 16.84 23.91
CA GLY A 17 -25.44 16.43 24.02
C GLY A 17 -25.67 15.07 23.35
N VAL A 18 -26.71 14.34 23.78
CA VAL A 18 -27.09 13.07 23.13
C VAL A 18 -27.27 13.26 21.61
N GLY A 19 -27.82 14.41 21.20
CA GLY A 19 -27.93 14.78 19.77
C GLY A 19 -26.58 14.93 19.07
N ASP A 20 -25.59 15.57 19.70
CA ASP A 20 -24.25 15.73 19.13
C ASP A 20 -23.53 14.38 19.02
N VAL A 21 -23.71 13.49 19.99
CA VAL A 21 -23.19 12.11 19.93
C VAL A 21 -23.83 11.33 18.79
N LEU A 22 -25.14 11.46 18.59
CA LEU A 22 -25.85 10.80 17.48
C LEU A 22 -25.50 11.40 16.11
N LEU A 23 -25.18 12.69 16.05
CA LEU A 23 -24.77 13.40 14.82
C LEU A 23 -23.27 13.24 14.51
N ALA A 24 -22.45 12.87 15.49
CA ALA A 24 -21.00 12.73 15.34
C ALA A 24 -20.59 11.79 14.18
N PRO A 25 -21.23 10.62 13.96
CA PRO A 25 -20.93 9.78 12.80
C PRO A 25 -21.21 10.47 11.47
N ILE A 26 -22.31 11.24 11.37
CA ILE A 26 -22.67 11.98 10.15
C ILE A 26 -21.64 13.08 9.87
N LYS A 27 -21.22 13.81 10.91
CA LYS A 27 -20.16 14.82 10.80
C LYS A 27 -18.83 14.19 10.37
N GLY A 28 -18.45 13.07 10.98
CA GLY A 28 -17.23 12.34 10.62
C GLY A 28 -17.24 11.83 9.17
N PHE A 29 -18.40 11.36 8.68
CA PHE A 29 -18.57 11.03 7.26
C PHE A 29 -18.34 12.24 6.36
N HIS A 30 -18.92 13.39 6.70
CA HIS A 30 -18.77 14.63 5.94
C HIS A 30 -17.30 15.10 5.90
N GLU A 31 -16.56 14.94 7.00
CA GLU A 31 -15.12 15.24 7.06
C GLU A 31 -14.26 14.24 6.25
N SER A 32 -14.77 13.05 5.96
CA SER A 32 -14.07 11.97 5.25
C SER A 32 -14.51 11.79 3.78
N VAL A 33 -15.35 12.68 3.26
CA VAL A 33 -15.92 12.57 1.89
C VAL A 33 -14.84 12.48 0.82
N ASP A 34 -13.76 13.24 0.97
CA ASP A 34 -12.67 13.27 -0.02
C ASP A 34 -12.02 11.89 -0.21
N VAL A 35 -11.81 11.16 0.89
CA VAL A 35 -11.25 9.80 0.87
C VAL A 35 -12.25 8.82 0.24
N ALA A 36 -13.54 8.93 0.58
CA ALA A 36 -14.57 8.07 0.01
C ALA A 36 -14.70 8.25 -1.52
N LEU A 37 -14.71 9.49 -2.00
CA LEU A 37 -14.75 9.81 -3.42
C LEU A 37 -13.52 9.29 -4.16
N PHE A 38 -12.34 9.43 -3.58
CA PHE A 38 -11.11 8.89 -4.15
C PHE A 38 -11.18 7.37 -4.37
N VAL A 39 -11.65 6.61 -3.37
CA VAL A 39 -11.81 5.15 -3.49
C VAL A 39 -12.83 4.78 -4.58
N ILE A 40 -13.96 5.48 -4.65
CA ILE A 40 -14.99 5.25 -5.68
C ILE A 40 -14.43 5.53 -7.09
N ILE A 41 -13.72 6.65 -7.26
CA ILE A 41 -13.11 7.01 -8.55
C ILE A 41 -12.10 5.96 -8.98
N ILE A 42 -11.25 5.47 -8.07
CA ILE A 42 -10.31 4.40 -8.41
C ILE A 42 -11.05 3.11 -8.74
N GLY A 43 -12.07 2.73 -7.99
CA GLY A 43 -12.90 1.56 -8.30
C GLY A 43 -13.49 1.64 -9.71
N GLY A 44 -14.01 2.81 -10.10
CA GLY A 44 -14.52 3.06 -11.45
C GLY A 44 -13.42 3.01 -12.52
N PHE A 45 -12.26 3.62 -12.27
CA PHE A 45 -11.11 3.57 -13.17
C PHE A 45 -10.61 2.13 -13.37
N LEU A 46 -10.48 1.35 -12.29
CA LEU A 46 -10.08 -0.05 -12.35
C LEU A 46 -11.10 -0.88 -13.11
N ALA A 47 -12.40 -0.71 -12.86
CA ALA A 47 -13.45 -1.42 -13.58
C ALA A 47 -13.40 -1.17 -15.10
N VAL A 48 -13.17 0.08 -15.53
CA VAL A 48 -12.99 0.41 -16.95
C VAL A 48 -11.68 -0.17 -17.51
N THR A 49 -10.59 -0.09 -16.74
CA THR A 49 -9.28 -0.62 -17.17
C THR A 49 -9.27 -2.14 -17.29
N MET A 50 -9.97 -2.84 -16.41
CA MET A 50 -10.16 -4.29 -16.46
C MET A 50 -11.08 -4.69 -17.62
N SER A 51 -12.22 -4.00 -17.80
CA SER A 51 -13.16 -4.33 -18.90
C SER A 51 -12.62 -4.07 -20.31
N THR A 52 -11.58 -3.23 -20.45
CA THR A 52 -10.91 -2.95 -21.73
C THR A 52 -9.76 -3.91 -22.04
N GLY A 53 -9.38 -4.80 -21.12
CA GLY A 53 -8.21 -5.69 -21.27
C GLY A 53 -6.86 -4.95 -21.17
N ALA A 54 -6.86 -3.65 -20.87
CA ALA A 54 -5.65 -2.86 -20.68
C ALA A 54 -4.83 -3.36 -19.48
N MET A 55 -5.52 -3.85 -18.45
CA MET A 55 -4.91 -4.50 -17.29
C MET A 55 -4.04 -5.69 -17.70
N ASP A 56 -4.62 -6.65 -18.44
CA ASP A 56 -3.90 -7.86 -18.84
C ASP A 56 -2.71 -7.56 -19.77
N ALA A 57 -2.89 -6.63 -20.72
CA ALA A 57 -1.81 -6.16 -21.58
C ALA A 57 -0.67 -5.52 -20.78
N GLY A 58 -1.01 -4.74 -19.73
CA GLY A 58 -0.04 -4.15 -18.81
C GLY A 58 0.73 -5.20 -18.02
N VAL A 59 0.04 -6.22 -17.49
CA VAL A 59 0.69 -7.35 -16.80
C VAL A 59 1.68 -8.04 -17.73
N ALA A 60 1.23 -8.42 -18.93
CA ALA A 60 2.07 -9.11 -19.91
C ALA A 60 3.31 -8.28 -20.27
N ALA A 61 3.14 -6.97 -20.50
CA ALA A 61 4.25 -6.07 -20.82
C ALA A 61 5.28 -5.97 -19.67
N VAL A 62 4.83 -5.88 -18.41
CA VAL A 62 5.72 -5.85 -17.25
C VAL A 62 6.46 -7.17 -17.10
N VAL A 63 5.77 -8.30 -17.21
CA VAL A 63 6.37 -9.63 -17.09
C VAL A 63 7.39 -9.87 -18.19
N ASP A 64 7.07 -9.59 -19.45
CA ASP A 64 7.99 -9.74 -20.57
C ASP A 64 9.21 -8.83 -20.42
N ARG A 65 9.00 -7.58 -19.98
CA ARG A 65 10.10 -6.64 -19.76
C ARG A 65 11.05 -7.09 -18.65
N PHE A 66 10.53 -7.78 -17.64
CA PHE A 66 11.27 -8.26 -16.47
C PHE A 66 11.59 -9.75 -16.51
N LYS A 67 11.41 -10.42 -17.65
CA LYS A 67 11.73 -11.84 -17.82
C LYS A 67 13.20 -12.12 -17.51
N GLY A 68 13.46 -13.07 -16.60
CA GLY A 68 14.79 -13.38 -16.05
C GLY A 68 15.33 -12.36 -15.04
N ARG A 69 14.57 -11.31 -14.73
CA ARG A 69 14.90 -10.22 -13.80
C ARG A 69 13.74 -9.90 -12.87
N GLU A 70 12.83 -10.84 -12.64
CA GLU A 70 11.59 -10.64 -11.87
C GLU A 70 11.88 -10.24 -10.42
N GLN A 71 13.06 -10.60 -9.90
CA GLN A 71 13.53 -10.20 -8.57
C GLN A 71 13.64 -8.69 -8.38
N PHE A 72 13.77 -7.90 -9.45
CA PHE A 72 13.80 -6.44 -9.37
C PHE A 72 12.42 -5.81 -9.20
N LEU A 73 11.32 -6.55 -9.45
CA LEU A 73 9.97 -6.03 -9.23
C LEU A 73 9.74 -5.69 -7.75
N ILE A 74 10.22 -6.51 -6.83
CA ILE A 74 10.09 -6.31 -5.38
C ILE A 74 10.69 -4.96 -4.94
N PRO A 75 11.99 -4.67 -5.12
CA PRO A 75 12.56 -3.40 -4.67
C PRO A 75 11.96 -2.18 -5.37
N ILE A 76 11.62 -2.29 -6.65
CA ILE A 76 11.01 -1.17 -7.40
C ILE A 76 9.64 -0.84 -6.82
N LEU A 77 8.75 -1.83 -6.71
CA LEU A 77 7.40 -1.63 -6.21
C LEU A 77 7.42 -1.20 -4.75
N MET A 78 8.22 -1.83 -3.89
CA MET A 78 8.36 -1.42 -2.49
C MET A 78 8.82 0.03 -2.35
N THR A 79 9.75 0.47 -3.19
CA THR A 79 10.21 1.87 -3.19
C THR A 79 9.09 2.82 -3.60
N LEU A 80 8.30 2.48 -4.63
CA LEU A 80 7.15 3.28 -5.04
C LEU A 80 6.10 3.40 -3.92
N PHE A 81 5.74 2.28 -3.28
CA PHE A 81 4.84 2.27 -2.13
C PHE A 81 5.40 3.07 -0.95
N ALA A 82 6.70 2.95 -0.68
CA ALA A 82 7.37 3.69 0.39
C ALA A 82 7.43 5.19 0.14
N ILE A 83 7.53 5.63 -1.13
CA ILE A 83 7.41 7.04 -1.52
C ILE A 83 6.00 7.54 -1.23
N GLY A 84 4.96 6.80 -1.62
CA GLY A 84 3.57 7.16 -1.31
C GLY A 84 3.32 7.23 0.21
N GLY A 85 3.78 6.21 0.95
CA GLY A 85 3.65 6.15 2.40
C GLY A 85 4.34 7.32 3.11
N THR A 86 5.56 7.67 2.71
CA THR A 86 6.34 8.72 3.40
C THR A 86 5.89 10.14 3.07
N SER A 87 5.25 10.33 1.92
CA SER A 87 4.86 11.65 1.41
C SER A 87 3.45 12.07 1.81
N PHE A 88 2.45 11.21 1.62
CA PHE A 88 1.05 11.52 1.94
C PHE A 88 0.35 10.45 2.78
N GLY A 89 1.10 9.48 3.32
CA GLY A 89 0.51 8.51 4.25
C GLY A 89 -0.33 7.44 3.57
N MET A 90 0.10 6.96 2.40
CA MET A 90 -0.64 6.07 1.49
C MET A 90 -0.96 4.65 2.04
N ALA A 91 -1.57 4.51 3.22
CA ALA A 91 -1.89 3.22 3.81
C ALA A 91 -3.24 2.71 3.28
N GLU A 92 -4.28 3.55 3.34
CA GLU A 92 -5.66 3.21 2.98
C GLU A 92 -5.83 3.04 1.46
N GLU A 93 -5.09 3.80 0.68
CA GLU A 93 -5.14 3.78 -0.78
C GLU A 93 -4.49 2.52 -1.36
N THR A 94 -3.68 1.79 -0.56
CA THR A 94 -3.05 0.55 -1.02
C THR A 94 -4.06 -0.51 -1.45
N VAL A 95 -5.29 -0.48 -0.91
CA VAL A 95 -6.37 -1.45 -1.21
C VAL A 95 -6.61 -1.54 -2.72
N ALA A 96 -6.66 -0.40 -3.41
CA ALA A 96 -6.88 -0.37 -4.85
C ALA A 96 -5.73 -1.01 -5.65
N PHE A 97 -4.50 -0.91 -5.15
CA PHE A 97 -3.34 -1.46 -5.85
C PHE A 97 -3.28 -2.99 -5.76
N TRP A 98 -4.01 -3.64 -4.86
CA TRP A 98 -4.04 -5.10 -4.80
C TRP A 98 -4.54 -5.71 -6.11
N ALA A 99 -5.57 -5.11 -6.72
CA ALA A 99 -6.11 -5.56 -8.00
C ALA A 99 -5.08 -5.48 -9.14
N LEU A 100 -4.16 -4.51 -9.06
CA LEU A 100 -3.11 -4.29 -10.05
C LEU A 100 -1.88 -5.18 -9.81
N ILE A 101 -1.42 -5.26 -8.56
CA ILE A 101 -0.13 -5.87 -8.23
C ILE A 101 -0.24 -7.39 -8.07
N MET A 102 -1.37 -7.92 -7.59
CA MET A 102 -1.57 -9.37 -7.43
C MET A 102 -1.34 -10.13 -8.75
N PRO A 103 -1.99 -9.79 -9.88
CA PRO A 103 -1.76 -10.47 -11.15
C PRO A 103 -0.31 -10.35 -11.64
N VAL A 104 0.31 -9.18 -11.50
CA VAL A 104 1.72 -8.94 -11.91
C VAL A 104 2.68 -9.83 -11.13
N MET A 105 2.53 -9.89 -9.81
CA MET A 105 3.41 -10.68 -8.95
C MET A 105 3.18 -12.18 -9.12
N SER A 106 1.92 -12.59 -9.31
CA SER A 106 1.55 -13.98 -9.62
C SER A 106 2.17 -14.43 -10.93
N ALA A 107 2.04 -13.63 -12.01
CA ALA A 107 2.63 -13.91 -13.31
C ALA A 107 4.18 -13.92 -13.28
N ALA A 108 4.80 -13.17 -12.36
CA ALA A 108 6.23 -13.21 -12.08
C ALA A 108 6.69 -14.43 -11.24
N GLY A 109 5.74 -15.29 -10.84
CA GLY A 109 5.99 -16.52 -10.08
C GLY A 109 6.16 -16.30 -8.57
N TYR A 110 5.67 -15.18 -8.03
CA TYR A 110 5.65 -14.91 -6.60
C TYR A 110 4.30 -15.27 -5.97
N ASP A 111 4.34 -15.69 -4.71
CA ASP A 111 3.13 -15.99 -3.96
C ASP A 111 2.46 -14.71 -3.41
N ARG A 112 1.23 -14.87 -2.90
CA ARG A 112 0.43 -13.77 -2.36
C ARG A 112 1.06 -13.13 -1.12
N MET A 113 1.88 -13.85 -0.35
CA MET A 113 2.58 -13.28 0.80
C MET A 113 3.71 -12.35 0.38
N VAL A 114 4.42 -12.66 -0.71
CA VAL A 114 5.38 -11.73 -1.30
C VAL A 114 4.66 -10.46 -1.76
N THR A 115 3.52 -10.60 -2.45
CA THR A 115 2.70 -9.45 -2.85
C THR A 115 2.25 -8.61 -1.65
N ALA A 116 1.74 -9.25 -0.60
CA ALA A 116 1.38 -8.60 0.65
C ALA A 116 2.56 -7.86 1.26
N GLY A 117 3.74 -8.49 1.31
CA GLY A 117 4.96 -7.87 1.79
C GLY A 117 5.37 -6.65 0.98
N VAL A 118 5.28 -6.71 -0.35
CA VAL A 118 5.59 -5.58 -1.24
C VAL A 118 4.70 -4.38 -0.95
N ILE A 119 3.39 -4.59 -0.86
CA ILE A 119 2.41 -3.52 -0.67
C ILE A 119 2.47 -2.99 0.77
N LEU A 120 2.29 -3.88 1.76
CA LEU A 120 2.12 -3.51 3.16
C LEU A 120 3.42 -3.04 3.81
N LEU A 121 4.55 -3.71 3.58
CA LEU A 121 5.82 -3.24 4.14
C LEU A 121 6.35 -2.03 3.37
N GLY A 122 6.13 -1.96 2.06
CA GLY A 122 6.47 -0.79 1.26
C GLY A 122 5.78 0.47 1.80
N SER A 123 4.44 0.48 1.82
CA SER A 123 3.67 1.65 2.30
C SER A 123 3.88 1.87 3.79
N GLY A 124 3.86 0.81 4.60
CA GLY A 124 4.01 0.87 6.05
C GLY A 124 5.36 1.46 6.48
N VAL A 125 6.48 1.06 5.87
CA VAL A 125 7.79 1.68 6.13
C VAL A 125 7.80 3.16 5.74
N GLY A 126 7.17 3.50 4.61
CA GLY A 126 6.97 4.88 4.21
C GLY A 126 6.27 5.69 5.31
N VAL A 127 5.13 5.20 5.79
CA VAL A 127 4.36 5.84 6.85
C VAL A 127 5.15 5.91 8.16
N LEU A 128 5.90 4.87 8.53
CA LEU A 128 6.74 4.87 9.74
C LEU A 128 7.80 5.98 9.70
N ALA A 129 8.42 6.21 8.54
CA ALA A 129 9.44 7.25 8.41
C ALA A 129 8.86 8.66 8.24
N SER A 130 7.69 8.78 7.57
CA SER A 130 6.90 10.01 7.41
C SER A 130 7.75 11.27 7.17
N THR A 131 8.58 11.27 6.13
CA THR A 131 9.50 12.37 5.83
C THR A 131 8.79 13.72 5.75
N VAL A 132 7.69 13.79 4.99
CA VAL A 132 6.87 15.00 4.78
C VAL A 132 5.36 14.73 4.88
N ASN A 133 4.97 13.58 5.42
CA ASN A 133 3.57 13.18 5.60
C ASN A 133 2.77 14.22 6.41
N PRO A 134 1.74 14.87 5.83
CA PRO A 134 0.97 15.91 6.53
C PRO A 134 0.09 15.36 7.66
N PHE A 135 -0.26 14.06 7.61
CA PHE A 135 -1.10 13.37 8.57
C PHE A 135 -0.33 12.84 9.79
N ALA A 136 1.01 12.78 9.71
CA ALA A 136 1.86 12.39 10.84
C ALA A 136 2.81 13.53 11.22
N THR A 137 3.88 13.69 10.44
CA THR A 137 4.89 14.73 10.66
C THR A 137 4.32 16.14 10.57
N GLY A 138 3.36 16.39 9.67
CA GLY A 138 2.69 17.70 9.61
C GLY A 138 1.96 18.04 10.90
N ILE A 139 1.22 17.09 11.48
CA ILE A 139 0.54 17.25 12.76
C ILE A 139 1.56 17.52 13.88
N ALA A 140 2.59 16.67 13.98
CA ALA A 140 3.63 16.78 15.00
C ALA A 140 4.39 18.11 14.92
N SER A 141 4.73 18.55 13.71
CA SER A 141 5.44 19.82 13.47
C SER A 141 4.59 21.03 13.87
N ARG A 142 3.27 21.00 13.57
CA ARG A 142 2.34 22.04 14.05
C ARG A 142 2.27 22.08 15.57
N PHE A 143 2.28 20.94 16.26
CA PHE A 143 2.33 20.91 17.71
C PHE A 143 3.67 21.42 18.27
N ALA A 144 4.78 21.16 17.58
CA ALA A 144 6.10 21.63 17.99
C ALA A 144 6.36 23.12 17.63
N GLY A 145 5.54 23.72 16.75
CA GLY A 145 5.78 25.06 16.23
C GLY A 145 6.95 25.12 15.23
N LEU A 146 7.28 23.98 14.62
CA LEU A 146 8.41 23.83 13.69
C LEU A 146 7.92 23.65 12.24
N PRO A 147 8.72 24.04 11.23
CA PRO A 147 8.45 23.69 9.84
C PRO A 147 8.46 22.17 9.64
N ILE A 148 7.61 21.66 8.74
CA ILE A 148 7.50 20.21 8.47
C ILE A 148 8.83 19.58 8.00
N GLY A 149 9.66 20.36 7.30
CA GLY A 149 10.96 19.94 6.79
C GLY A 149 12.06 19.86 7.87
N GLU A 150 11.81 20.35 9.08
CA GLU A 150 12.80 20.27 10.15
C GLU A 150 13.02 18.81 10.57
N GLY A 151 14.29 18.37 10.53
CA GLY A 151 14.67 16.97 10.76
C GLY A 151 14.50 16.04 9.55
N VAL A 152 14.17 16.55 8.35
CA VAL A 152 13.92 15.71 7.16
C VAL A 152 15.11 14.82 6.78
N VAL A 153 16.35 15.27 6.97
CA VAL A 153 17.56 14.48 6.68
C VAL A 153 17.60 13.21 7.53
N LEU A 154 17.32 13.32 8.83
CA LEU A 154 17.26 12.16 9.72
C LEU A 154 16.12 11.21 9.30
N ARG A 155 14.95 11.75 8.96
CA ARG A 155 13.82 10.94 8.48
C ARG A 155 14.14 10.23 7.17
N LEU A 156 14.87 10.85 6.25
CA LEU A 156 15.33 10.22 5.01
C LEU A 156 16.31 9.08 5.28
N ILE A 157 17.21 9.22 6.26
CA ILE A 157 18.12 8.15 6.67
C ILE A 157 17.31 6.99 7.27
N ILE A 158 16.35 7.28 8.16
CA ILE A 158 15.47 6.27 8.74
C ILE A 158 14.66 5.57 7.64
N TRP A 159 14.05 6.33 6.73
CA TRP A 159 13.29 5.82 5.59
C TRP A 159 14.11 4.87 4.73
N ALA A 160 15.31 5.31 4.29
CA ALA A 160 16.17 4.49 3.45
C ALA A 160 16.65 3.22 4.17
N THR A 161 16.97 3.32 5.46
CA THR A 161 17.42 2.18 6.27
C THR A 161 16.32 1.15 6.45
N LEU A 162 15.12 1.59 6.87
CA LEU A 162 13.97 0.71 7.05
C LEU A 162 13.52 0.09 5.72
N LEU A 163 13.54 0.87 4.64
CA LEU A 163 13.17 0.39 3.31
C LEU A 163 14.14 -0.70 2.84
N LEU A 164 15.45 -0.51 3.04
CA LEU A 164 16.46 -1.51 2.71
C LEU A 164 16.25 -2.80 3.51
N ILE A 165 15.99 -2.70 4.82
CA ILE A 165 15.72 -3.86 5.68
C ILE A 165 14.48 -4.61 5.18
N ALA A 166 13.39 -3.89 4.90
CA ALA A 166 12.15 -4.47 4.41
C ALA A 166 12.31 -5.14 3.04
N ILE A 167 13.01 -4.50 2.10
CA ILE A 167 13.33 -5.08 0.79
C ILE A 167 14.12 -6.38 0.96
N VAL A 168 15.17 -6.38 1.78
CA VAL A 168 15.99 -7.58 2.02
C VAL A 168 15.14 -8.69 2.63
N TYR A 169 14.25 -8.36 3.57
CA TYR A 169 13.34 -9.32 4.19
C TYR A 169 12.40 -9.96 3.16
N VAL A 170 11.70 -9.15 2.37
CA VAL A 170 10.75 -9.65 1.34
C VAL A 170 11.48 -10.43 0.26
N MET A 171 12.63 -9.95 -0.22
CA MET A 171 13.46 -10.64 -1.21
C MET A 171 13.94 -12.00 -0.72
N ARG A 172 14.33 -12.12 0.55
CA ARG A 172 14.72 -13.40 1.16
C ARG A 172 13.55 -14.38 1.19
N TYR A 173 12.37 -13.91 1.60
CA TYR A 173 11.16 -14.73 1.60
C TYR A 173 10.78 -15.15 0.17
N ALA A 174 10.76 -14.21 -0.78
CA ALA A 174 10.44 -14.46 -2.18
C ALA A 174 11.39 -15.47 -2.84
N LYS A 175 12.69 -15.38 -2.57
CA LYS A 175 13.67 -16.36 -3.06
C LYS A 175 13.40 -17.76 -2.51
N LYS A 176 13.02 -17.86 -1.23
CA LYS A 176 12.70 -19.13 -0.57
C LYS A 176 11.46 -19.78 -1.20
N THR A 177 10.37 -19.04 -1.32
CA THR A 177 9.08 -19.55 -1.81
C THR A 177 9.06 -19.79 -3.32
N LYS A 178 9.85 -19.02 -4.09
CA LYS A 178 10.02 -19.25 -5.53
C LYS A 178 10.87 -20.49 -5.84
N ALA A 179 11.83 -20.82 -4.97
CA ALA A 179 12.62 -22.05 -5.11
C ALA A 179 11.85 -23.31 -4.69
N ASP A 180 11.03 -23.20 -3.64
CA ASP A 180 10.19 -24.29 -3.14
C ASP A 180 8.85 -23.73 -2.62
N LYS A 181 7.76 -24.01 -3.35
CA LYS A 181 6.41 -23.53 -3.00
C LYS A 181 5.92 -24.04 -1.65
N SER A 182 6.41 -25.19 -1.17
CA SER A 182 6.05 -25.73 0.15
C SER A 182 6.59 -24.89 1.31
N GLN A 183 7.59 -24.05 1.04
CA GLN A 183 8.17 -23.13 2.03
C GLN A 183 7.35 -21.85 2.22
N SER A 184 6.30 -21.66 1.42
CA SER A 184 5.34 -20.57 1.60
C SER A 184 4.54 -20.79 2.88
N ILE A 185 4.29 -19.70 3.61
CA ILE A 185 3.36 -19.70 4.75
C ILE A 185 1.94 -20.04 4.29
N LEU A 186 1.63 -19.85 3.01
CA LEU A 186 0.35 -20.19 2.40
C LEU A 186 0.33 -21.60 1.77
N ALA A 187 1.36 -22.41 2.01
CA ALA A 187 1.39 -23.76 1.46
C ALA A 187 0.18 -24.59 1.94
N GLY A 188 -0.54 -25.20 1.00
CA GLY A 188 -1.73 -25.99 1.27
C GLY A 188 -3.03 -25.19 1.43
N ILE A 189 -3.00 -23.86 1.22
CA ILE A 189 -4.21 -23.04 1.16
C ILE A 189 -4.66 -22.93 -0.31
N GLU A 190 -5.88 -23.36 -0.59
CA GLU A 190 -6.55 -23.11 -1.86
C GLU A 190 -7.27 -21.76 -1.80
N PHE A 191 -7.14 -20.99 -2.87
CA PHE A 191 -7.74 -19.67 -2.99
C PHE A 191 -8.80 -19.71 -4.11
N ASP A 192 -10.06 -19.50 -3.76
CA ASP A 192 -11.17 -19.36 -4.72
C ASP A 192 -11.61 -17.89 -4.80
N ASP A 193 -10.80 -17.08 -5.47
CA ASP A 193 -11.11 -15.67 -5.73
C ASP A 193 -10.73 -15.28 -7.15
N GLU A 194 -11.12 -14.08 -7.54
CA GLU A 194 -10.93 -13.55 -8.89
C GLU A 194 -9.45 -13.51 -9.31
N PHE A 195 -8.53 -13.36 -8.37
CA PHE A 195 -7.08 -13.33 -8.64
C PHE A 195 -6.44 -14.72 -8.75
N SER A 196 -7.18 -15.78 -8.43
CA SER A 196 -6.75 -17.17 -8.65
C SER A 196 -7.05 -17.69 -10.05
N LYS A 197 -7.92 -17.00 -10.79
CA LYS A 197 -8.25 -17.37 -12.17
C LYS A 197 -7.12 -16.91 -13.08
N GLU A 198 -6.72 -17.74 -14.05
CA GLU A 198 -5.68 -17.34 -15.01
C GLU A 198 -6.11 -16.04 -15.71
N PRO A 199 -5.17 -15.10 -15.98
CA PRO A 199 -5.45 -13.97 -16.84
C PRO A 199 -6.05 -14.49 -18.14
N GLN A 200 -7.27 -14.05 -18.50
CA GLN A 200 -8.02 -14.56 -19.67
C GLN A 200 -7.19 -14.52 -20.97
N THR A 201 -6.21 -13.61 -21.04
CA THR A 201 -5.28 -13.48 -22.15
C THR A 201 -4.31 -14.67 -22.29
N LEU A 202 -3.92 -15.33 -21.19
CA LEU A 202 -3.08 -16.53 -21.23
C LEU A 202 -3.87 -17.76 -21.70
N GLU A 203 -5.13 -17.90 -21.30
CA GLU A 203 -6.04 -18.94 -21.83
C GLU A 203 -6.27 -18.77 -23.34
N LEU A 204 -6.40 -17.52 -23.82
CA LEU A 204 -6.54 -17.22 -25.25
C LEU A 204 -5.27 -17.54 -26.07
N LEU A 205 -4.08 -17.29 -25.52
CA LEU A 205 -2.82 -17.60 -26.19
C LEU A 205 -2.50 -19.11 -26.20
N GLN A 206 -2.89 -19.83 -25.14
CA GLN A 206 -2.74 -21.29 -25.06
C GLN A 206 -3.75 -22.05 -25.93
N SER A 207 -4.99 -21.55 -26.03
CA SER A 207 -6.00 -22.10 -26.95
C SER A 207 -5.68 -21.80 -28.42
N ALA A 208 -5.04 -20.66 -28.74
CA ALA A 208 -4.59 -20.35 -30.09
C ALA A 208 -3.30 -21.10 -30.52
N SER A 209 -2.60 -21.75 -29.60
CA SER A 209 -1.37 -22.52 -29.87
C SER A 209 -1.54 -24.03 -29.76
N SER A 210 -2.76 -24.50 -29.46
CA SER A 210 -3.14 -25.90 -29.53
C SER A 210 -3.67 -26.21 -30.94
N PRO A 211 -3.08 -27.17 -31.68
CA PRO A 211 -3.49 -27.50 -33.05
C PRO A 211 -4.88 -28.14 -33.16
#